data_AF-A0A2H0QSI3-F1
#
_entry.id   AF-A0A2H0QSI3-F1
#
_cell.length_a   1.000
_cell.length_b   1.000
_cell.length_c   1.000
_cell.angle_alpha   90.00
_cell.angle_beta   90.00
_cell.angle_gamma   90.00
#
_symmetry.space_group_name_H-M   'P 1'
#
loop_
_entity.id
_entity.type
_entity.pdbx_description
1 polymer ?
#
loop_
_entity_poly.entity_id
_entity_poly.type
_entity_poly.pdbx_seq_one_letter_code
_entity_poly.pdbx_strand_id
1 'polypeptide(L)'
;MNNKGQSTVEYLLLLVVVTALAFSIYNSARFKNFLGPDSEFFAIVKNKIEFSYRHGYDSQQDETGDIAGHYTFVKNGGESRFFTTTKESYGD
;
A
#
# COMPACT_ATOMS: atom_id res chain seq x y z
N MET A 1 15.81 49.70 -16.71
CA MET A 1 15.57 48.35 -17.25
C MET A 1 14.76 47.56 -16.22
N ASN A 2 13.54 47.17 -16.58
CA ASN A 2 12.53 46.62 -15.66
C ASN A 2 12.63 45.08 -15.62
N ASN A 3 13.65 44.56 -14.95
CA ASN A 3 14.02 43.13 -14.97
C ASN A 3 13.14 42.22 -14.10
N LYS A 4 12.18 42.77 -13.34
CA LYS A 4 11.31 42.00 -12.44
C LYS A 4 10.13 41.33 -13.16
N GLY A 5 9.61 41.93 -14.23
CA GLY A 5 8.47 41.36 -14.98
C GLY A 5 8.89 40.26 -15.96
N GLN A 6 10.11 40.34 -16.51
CA GLN A 6 10.62 39.37 -17.48
C GLN A 6 10.82 37.98 -16.86
N SER A 7 11.33 37.91 -15.62
CA SER A 7 11.52 36.63 -14.92
C SER A 7 10.21 35.98 -14.51
N THR A 8 9.16 36.74 -14.17
CA THR A 8 7.84 36.17 -13.83
C THR A 8 7.20 35.44 -15.01
N VAL A 9 7.32 35.99 -16.22
CA VAL A 9 6.76 35.37 -17.43
C VAL A 9 7.49 34.06 -17.77
N GLU A 10 8.80 34.00 -17.56
CA GLU A 10 9.61 32.80 -17.79
C GLU A 10 9.15 31.62 -16.90
N TYR A 11 8.93 31.86 -15.60
CA TYR A 11 8.42 30.83 -14.70
C TYR A 11 6.98 30.42 -15.01
N LEU A 12 6.14 31.36 -15.48
CA LEU A 12 4.77 31.04 -15.92
C LEU A 12 4.78 30.13 -17.15
N LEU A 13 5.61 30.43 -18.15
CA LEU A 13 5.75 29.59 -19.34
C LEU A 13 6.30 28.22 -18.99
N LEU A 14 7.31 28.14 -18.11
CA LEU A 14 7.83 26.88 -17.61
C LEU A 14 6.73 26.07 -16.90
N LEU A 15 5.94 26.72 -16.04
CA LEU A 15 4.83 26.07 -15.35
C LEU A 15 3.78 25.51 -16.33
N VAL A 16 3.44 26.27 -17.37
CA VAL A 16 2.50 25.82 -18.41
C VAL A 16 3.05 24.60 -19.14
N VAL A 17 4.33 24.60 -19.50
CA VAL A 17 4.95 23.44 -20.17
C VAL A 17 4.98 22.21 -19.26
N VAL A 18 5.39 22.39 -17.99
CA VAL A 18 5.44 21.29 -17.01
C VAL A 18 4.05 20.72 -16.76
N THR A 19 3.04 21.57 -16.61
CA THR A 19 1.65 21.12 -16.40
C THR A 19 1.10 20.41 -17.64
N ALA A 20 1.37 20.90 -18.84
CA ALA A 20 0.97 20.23 -20.09
C ALA A 20 1.58 18.83 -20.22
N LEU A 21 2.88 18.69 -19.88
CA LEU A 21 3.55 17.39 -19.84
C LEU A 21 2.94 16.46 -18.78
N ALA A 22 2.65 16.98 -17.59
CA ALA A 22 2.00 16.21 -16.52
C ALA A 22 0.62 15.69 -16.95
N PHE A 23 -0.21 16.54 -17.56
CA PHE A 23 -1.52 16.13 -18.10
C PHE A 23 -1.39 15.11 -19.23
N SER A 24 -0.39 15.24 -20.09
CA SER A 24 -0.12 14.26 -21.15
C SER A 24 0.21 12.88 -20.58
N ILE A 25 1.00 12.82 -19.51
CA ILE A 25 1.33 11.56 -18.84
C ILE A 25 0.09 11.00 -18.12
N TYR A 26 -0.63 11.84 -17.38
CA TYR A 26 -1.83 11.43 -16.65
C TYR A 26 -2.93 10.87 -17.57
N ASN A 27 -3.09 11.44 -18.76
CA ASN A 27 -4.11 10.99 -19.72
C ASN A 27 -3.69 9.71 -20.48
N SER A 28 -2.42 9.30 -20.39
CA SER A 28 -1.91 8.09 -21.04
C SER A 28 -2.61 6.83 -20.52
N ALA A 29 -2.98 5.94 -21.45
CA ALA A 29 -3.58 4.65 -21.11
C ALA A 29 -2.66 3.81 -20.19
N ARG A 30 -1.34 3.88 -20.38
CA ARG A 30 -0.39 3.17 -19.51
C ARG A 30 -0.42 3.68 -18.08
N PHE A 31 -0.51 5.00 -17.89
CA PHE A 31 -0.58 5.60 -16.56
C PHE A 31 -1.89 5.23 -15.87
N LYS A 32 -3.02 5.27 -16.58
CA LYS A 32 -4.33 4.85 -16.04
C LYS A 32 -4.38 3.36 -15.71
N ASN A 33 -3.77 2.50 -16.51
CA ASN A 33 -3.71 1.06 -16.20
C ASN A 33 -2.83 0.77 -14.97
N PHE A 34 -1.82 1.61 -14.70
CA PHE A 34 -0.89 1.42 -13.59
C PHE A 34 -1.31 2.13 -12.28
N LEU A 35 -1.89 3.33 -12.35
CA LEU A 35 -2.27 4.16 -11.19
C LEU A 35 -3.71 4.68 -11.23
N GLY A 36 -4.53 4.22 -12.18
CA GLY A 36 -5.95 4.54 -12.22
C GLY A 36 -6.77 3.79 -11.16
N PRO A 37 -8.08 4.08 -11.07
CA PRO A 37 -8.97 3.47 -10.07
C PRO A 37 -9.01 1.95 -10.13
N ASP A 38 -8.90 1.39 -11.34
CA ASP A 38 -8.92 -0.06 -11.60
C ASP A 38 -7.50 -0.62 -11.83
N SER A 39 -6.46 0.03 -11.28
CA SER A 39 -5.09 -0.38 -11.58
C SER A 39 -4.66 -1.66 -10.88
N GLU A 40 -3.81 -2.42 -11.56
CA GLU A 40 -3.20 -3.64 -11.01
C GLU A 40 -2.37 -3.34 -9.76
N PHE A 41 -1.68 -2.19 -9.73
CA PHE A 41 -0.90 -1.76 -8.57
C PHE A 41 -1.77 -1.60 -7.31
N PHE A 42 -2.89 -0.87 -7.42
CA PHE A 42 -3.79 -0.68 -6.28
C PHE A 42 -4.47 -1.98 -5.88
N ALA A 43 -4.81 -2.86 -6.83
CA ALA A 43 -5.34 -4.18 -6.53
C ALA A 43 -4.36 -5.01 -5.69
N ILE A 44 -3.06 -5.03 -6.07
CA ILE A 44 -2.01 -5.74 -5.32
C ILE A 44 -1.85 -5.14 -3.92
N VAL A 45 -1.72 -3.82 -3.81
CA VAL A 45 -1.55 -3.14 -2.51
C VAL A 45 -2.75 -3.38 -1.61
N LYS A 46 -3.97 -3.25 -2.14
CA LYS A 46 -5.20 -3.51 -1.40
C LYS A 46 -5.24 -4.96 -0.89
N ASN A 47 -4.97 -5.92 -1.77
CA ASN A 47 -4.98 -7.34 -1.39
C ASN A 47 -3.94 -7.63 -0.30
N LYS A 48 -2.75 -7.03 -0.40
CA LYS A 48 -1.69 -7.17 0.61
C LYS A 48 -2.12 -6.60 1.97
N ILE A 49 -2.72 -5.41 1.98
CA ILE A 49 -3.23 -4.76 3.20
C ILE A 49 -4.37 -5.58 3.80
N GLU A 50 -5.32 -6.02 2.98
CA GLU A 50 -6.46 -6.85 3.41
C GLU A 50 -5.99 -8.18 4.01
N PHE A 51 -5.02 -8.85 3.37
CA PHE A 51 -4.43 -10.08 3.88
C PHE A 51 -3.73 -9.85 5.22
N SER A 52 -2.84 -8.85 5.28
CA SER A 52 -2.08 -8.54 6.49
C SER A 52 -3.00 -8.16 7.65
N TYR A 53 -4.08 -7.43 7.37
CA TYR A 53 -5.07 -7.06 8.37
C TYR A 53 -5.80 -8.28 8.94
N ARG A 54 -6.20 -9.23 8.07
CA ARG A 54 -6.93 -10.44 8.49
C ARG A 54 -6.04 -11.46 9.20
N HIS A 55 -4.82 -11.65 8.74
CA HIS A 55 -3.95 -12.75 9.17
C HIS A 55 -2.86 -12.31 10.16
N GLY A 56 -2.57 -11.00 10.23
CA GLY A 56 -1.59 -10.45 11.17
C GLY A 56 -0.14 -10.80 10.84
N TYR A 57 0.14 -11.25 9.62
CA TYR A 57 1.48 -11.44 9.05
C TYR A 57 1.46 -11.11 7.55
N ASP A 58 2.63 -10.84 6.97
CA ASP A 58 2.75 -10.47 5.55
C ASP A 58 2.63 -11.72 4.66
N SER A 59 1.77 -11.68 3.63
CA SER A 59 1.74 -12.74 2.61
C SER A 59 2.96 -12.58 1.71
N GLN A 60 3.95 -13.47 1.83
CA GLN A 60 4.86 -13.71 0.73
C GLN A 60 4.15 -14.56 -0.33
N GLN A 61 4.36 -14.20 -1.59
CA GLN A 61 3.57 -14.65 -2.74
C GLN A 61 3.69 -16.17 -3.06
N ASP A 62 4.46 -16.94 -2.28
CA ASP A 62 4.76 -18.34 -2.56
C ASP A 62 4.22 -19.37 -1.54
N GLU A 63 3.46 -18.94 -0.52
CA GLU A 63 2.92 -19.87 0.47
C GLU A 63 1.40 -20.03 0.32
N THR A 64 0.97 -20.54 -0.83
CA THR A 64 -0.36 -21.17 -0.93
C THR A 64 -0.29 -22.58 -0.35
N GLY A 65 0.04 -22.65 0.94
CA GLY A 65 -0.21 -23.82 1.77
C GLY A 65 -1.60 -23.65 2.37
N ASP A 66 -2.50 -24.58 2.09
CA ASP A 66 -3.78 -24.70 2.78
C ASP A 66 -3.52 -24.92 4.27
N ILE A 67 -3.52 -23.83 5.05
CA ILE A 67 -3.22 -23.88 6.47
C ILE A 67 -4.49 -23.52 7.20
N ALA A 68 -5.20 -24.59 7.56
CA ALA A 68 -6.45 -24.63 8.32
C ALA A 68 -6.29 -24.16 9.78
N GLY A 69 -5.66 -23.01 10.02
CA GLY A 69 -5.44 -22.44 11.35
C GLY A 69 -5.37 -20.93 11.33
N HIS A 70 -6.16 -20.26 12.17
CA HIS A 70 -6.06 -18.81 12.38
C HIS A 70 -4.74 -18.49 13.09
N TYR A 71 -3.70 -18.15 12.34
CA TYR A 71 -2.38 -17.72 12.84
C TYR A 71 -2.43 -16.47 13.72
N THR A 72 -3.57 -15.76 13.73
CA THR A 72 -3.76 -14.61 14.60
C THR A 72 -3.80 -14.98 16.07
N PHE A 73 -4.13 -16.23 16.41
CA PHE A 73 -4.32 -16.65 17.79
C PHE A 73 -3.08 -17.33 18.39
N VAL A 74 -2.32 -18.09 17.60
CA VAL A 74 -1.21 -18.93 18.09
C VAL A 74 0.06 -18.63 17.30
N LYS A 75 1.07 -18.08 17.97
CA LYS A 75 2.43 -18.05 17.43
C LYS A 75 3.01 -19.46 17.55
N ASN A 76 3.79 -19.90 16.56
CA ASN A 76 4.60 -21.13 16.65
C ASN A 76 5.39 -21.11 17.97
N GLY A 77 5.04 -21.98 18.91
CA GLY A 77 5.53 -21.95 20.30
C GLY A 77 4.46 -21.88 21.40
N GLY A 78 3.17 -21.80 21.06
CA GLY A 78 2.08 -21.86 22.05
C GLY A 78 1.79 -20.54 22.78
N GLU A 79 2.51 -19.48 22.44
CA GLU A 79 2.29 -18.14 22.99
C GLU A 79 1.21 -17.41 22.17
N SER A 80 0.09 -17.08 22.82
CA SER A 80 -0.94 -16.23 22.23
C SER A 80 -0.59 -14.77 22.44
N ARG A 81 -0.84 -13.95 21.41
CA ARG A 81 -0.69 -12.48 21.46
C ARG A 81 -1.90 -11.76 22.07
N PHE A 82 -2.92 -12.52 22.48
CA PHE A 82 -4.05 -12.02 23.25
C PHE A 82 -3.86 -12.40 24.72
N PHE A 83 -4.43 -11.61 25.63
CA PHE A 83 -4.57 -11.99 27.03
C PHE A 83 -5.49 -13.20 27.12
N THR A 84 -4.96 -14.40 26.91
CA THR A 84 -5.58 -15.61 27.42
C THR A 84 -5.25 -15.67 28.91
N THR A 85 -6.23 -16.04 29.73
CA THR A 85 -5.94 -16.46 31.09
C THR A 85 -4.90 -17.59 30.97
N THR A 86 -3.70 -17.36 31.48
CA THR A 86 -2.79 -18.44 31.80
C THR A 86 -3.59 -19.34 32.73
N LYS A 87 -3.94 -20.54 32.28
CA LYS A 87 -4.45 -21.56 33.19
C LYS A 87 -3.33 -21.77 34.21
N GLU A 88 -3.42 -21.07 35.33
CA GLU A 88 -2.82 -21.50 36.58
C GLU A 88 -3.28 -22.93 36.76
N SER A 89 -2.30 -23.82 36.82
CA SER A 89 -2.47 -25.22 37.17
C SER A 89 -3.04 -25.27 38.58
N TYR A 90 -4.36 -25.14 38.72
CA TYR A 90 -5.06 -25.67 39.88
C TYR A 90 -4.95 -27.19 39.80
N GLY A 91 -4.36 -27.76 40.84
CA GLY A 91 -3.81 -29.11 40.89
C GLY A 91 -4.84 -30.23 40.80
N ASP A 92 -4.31 -31.43 40.60
CA ASP A 92 -4.37 -32.54 41.55
C ASP A 92 -3.11 -33.41 41.38
#